data_AF-A0A0G4ERV6-F1
#
_entry.id   AF-A0A0G4ERV6-F1
#
_cell.length_a   1.000
_cell.length_b   1.000
_cell.length_c   1.000
_cell.angle_alpha   90.00
_cell.angle_beta   90.00
_cell.angle_gamma   90.00
#
_symmetry.space_group_name_H-M   'P 1'
#
loop_
_entity.id
_entity.type
_entity.pdbx_description
1 polymer ?
#
loop_
_entity_poly.entity_id
_entity_poly.type
_entity_poly.pdbx_seq_one_letter_code
_entity_poly.pdbx_strand_id
1 'polypeptide(L)'
;MISLSTPKMTVFGIPDCVISFYPKGNFWCTKDDHCSLVFVAPADIKLKLRMYVGTCTRDAEELLTLEDTNEKVYGLNDMCPLSSESCGIDPQSTSAVAVGVEVIEAVWETDDDKESDKVVRVTLE
;
A
#
# COMPACT_ATOMS: atom_id res chain seq x y z
N MET A 1 7.90 -15.64 -9.36
CA MET A 1 7.95 -14.40 -8.55
C MET A 1 7.39 -14.73 -7.19
N ILE A 2 8.09 -14.39 -6.10
CA ILE A 2 7.62 -14.67 -4.74
C ILE A 2 7.01 -13.38 -4.20
N SER A 3 5.78 -13.48 -3.68
CA SER A 3 5.13 -12.42 -2.93
C SER A 3 4.82 -12.90 -1.52
N LEU A 4 4.84 -11.96 -0.58
CA LEU A 4 4.39 -12.14 0.79
C LEU A 4 3.17 -11.25 0.96
N SER A 5 2.02 -11.86 1.24
CA SER A 5 0.76 -11.14 1.39
C SER A 5 0.19 -11.36 2.77
N THR A 6 -0.41 -10.32 3.34
CA THR A 6 -1.22 -10.47 4.54
C THR A 6 -2.48 -11.28 4.23
N PRO A 7 -3.09 -11.94 5.23
CA PRO A 7 -4.51 -12.26 5.14
C PRO A 7 -5.35 -11.00 4.87
N LYS A 8 -6.57 -11.17 4.37
CA LYS A 8 -7.54 -10.08 4.32
C LYS A 8 -7.75 -9.51 5.72
N MET A 9 -7.73 -8.19 5.82
CA MET A 9 -7.84 -7.47 7.09
C MET A 9 -8.68 -6.22 6.94
N THR A 10 -9.13 -5.70 8.07
CA THR A 10 -9.78 -4.39 8.15
C THR A 10 -8.74 -3.34 8.51
N VAL A 11 -8.61 -2.29 7.70
CA VAL A 11 -7.70 -1.16 7.96
C VAL A 11 -8.53 0.10 8.06
N PHE A 12 -8.52 0.77 9.22
CA PHE A 12 -9.26 2.01 9.44
C PHE A 12 -10.77 1.91 9.08
N GLY A 13 -11.38 0.76 9.37
CA GLY A 13 -12.79 0.48 9.03
C GLY A 13 -13.03 0.06 7.58
N ILE A 14 -12.00 0.07 6.72
CA ILE A 14 -12.07 -0.40 5.34
C ILE A 14 -11.92 -1.93 5.34
N PRO A 15 -12.90 -2.70 4.87
CA PRO A 15 -12.86 -4.16 4.87
C PRO A 15 -11.97 -4.69 3.74
N ASP A 16 -11.72 -6.00 3.78
CA ASP A 16 -11.13 -6.78 2.68
C ASP A 16 -9.78 -6.27 2.15
N CYS A 17 -9.02 -5.53 2.96
CA CYS A 17 -7.74 -4.98 2.56
C CYS A 17 -6.63 -6.03 2.60
N VAL A 18 -5.67 -5.93 1.68
CA VAL A 18 -4.50 -6.83 1.62
C VAL A 18 -3.24 -6.03 1.33
N ILE A 19 -2.18 -6.26 2.11
CA ILE A 19 -0.83 -5.77 1.77
C ILE A 19 -0.07 -6.91 1.09
N SER A 20 0.54 -6.63 -0.07
CA SER A 20 1.39 -7.57 -0.80
C SER A 20 2.77 -6.96 -1.04
N PHE A 21 3.80 -7.65 -0.53
CA PHE A 21 5.19 -7.27 -0.67
C PHE A 21 5.91 -8.22 -1.64
N TYR A 22 6.69 -7.65 -2.56
CA TYR A 22 7.44 -8.36 -3.58
C TYR A 22 8.93 -8.02 -3.42
N PRO A 23 9.71 -8.85 -2.70
CA PRO A 23 11.10 -8.52 -2.40
C PRO A 23 11.99 -8.34 -3.63
N LYS A 24 11.66 -9.02 -4.74
CA LYS A 24 12.40 -8.96 -6.01
C LYS A 24 11.63 -8.23 -7.11
N GLY A 25 10.76 -7.31 -6.71
CA GLY A 25 9.86 -6.61 -7.61
C GLY A 25 8.67 -7.47 -8.04
N ASN A 26 7.59 -6.80 -8.45
CA ASN A 26 6.45 -7.39 -9.11
C ASN A 26 6.67 -7.45 -10.64
N PHE A 27 5.65 -7.89 -11.39
CA PHE A 27 5.74 -8.00 -12.85
C PHE A 27 5.94 -6.65 -13.56
N TRP A 28 5.50 -5.55 -12.93
CA TRP A 28 5.58 -4.19 -13.46
C TRP A 28 6.80 -3.41 -12.95
N CYS A 29 7.65 -4.04 -12.12
CA CYS A 29 8.89 -3.45 -11.64
C CYS A 29 9.85 -3.26 -12.81
N THR A 30 10.36 -2.05 -12.98
CA THR A 30 11.26 -1.68 -14.07
C THR A 30 12.70 -1.53 -13.63
N LYS A 31 12.94 -1.42 -12.32
CA LYS A 31 14.26 -1.26 -11.73
C LYS A 31 14.76 -2.57 -11.14
N ASP A 32 15.96 -2.96 -11.55
CA ASP A 32 16.64 -4.10 -10.98
C ASP A 32 16.88 -3.88 -9.47
N ASP A 33 16.75 -4.96 -8.70
CA ASP A 33 16.95 -5.00 -7.24
C ASP A 33 15.97 -4.13 -6.40
N HIS A 34 14.98 -3.51 -7.03
CA HIS A 34 13.88 -2.86 -6.32
C HIS A 34 12.83 -3.87 -5.86
N CYS A 35 12.33 -3.67 -4.64
CA CYS A 35 11.10 -4.33 -4.21
C CYS A 35 9.86 -3.56 -4.70
N SER A 36 8.71 -4.24 -4.69
CA SER A 36 7.40 -3.61 -4.84
C SER A 36 6.57 -3.79 -3.58
N LEU A 37 5.73 -2.82 -3.28
CA LEU A 37 4.76 -2.89 -2.20
C LEU A 37 3.40 -2.42 -2.72
N VAL A 38 2.37 -3.19 -2.42
CA VAL A 38 1.02 -3.01 -2.96
C VAL A 38 0.01 -3.14 -1.82
N PHE A 39 -1.04 -2.34 -1.87
CA PHE A 39 -2.19 -2.35 -1.01
C PHE A 39 -3.45 -2.50 -1.86
N VAL A 40 -4.23 -3.54 -1.61
CA VAL A 40 -5.52 -3.79 -2.25
C VAL A 40 -6.61 -3.35 -1.29
N ALA A 41 -7.59 -2.63 -1.81
CA ALA A 41 -8.80 -2.21 -1.09
C ALA A 41 -10.03 -2.37 -2.00
N PRO A 42 -11.26 -2.29 -1.44
CA PRO A 42 -12.48 -2.18 -2.22
C PRO A 42 -12.41 -1.04 -3.26
N ALA A 43 -13.10 -1.18 -4.39
CA ALA A 43 -13.05 -0.18 -5.44
C ALA A 43 -13.90 1.06 -5.16
N ASP A 44 -14.86 1.01 -4.24
CA ASP A 44 -15.75 2.11 -3.84
C ASP A 44 -15.10 3.08 -2.83
N ILE A 45 -13.77 3.03 -2.68
CA ILE A 45 -13.03 3.94 -1.83
C ILE A 45 -11.82 4.51 -2.57
N LYS A 46 -11.61 5.82 -2.43
CA LYS A 46 -10.38 6.51 -2.84
C LYS A 46 -9.47 6.69 -1.65
N LEU A 47 -8.21 6.31 -1.80
CA LEU A 47 -7.22 6.35 -0.74
C LEU A 47 -6.01 7.20 -1.13
N LYS A 48 -5.53 8.02 -0.19
CA LYS A 48 -4.14 8.51 -0.19
C LYS A 48 -3.38 7.73 0.86
N LEU A 49 -2.33 7.05 0.44
CA LEU A 49 -1.57 6.14 1.28
C LEU A 49 -0.10 6.52 1.29
N ARG A 50 0.56 6.24 2.41
CA ARG A 50 2.01 6.25 2.53
C ARG A 50 2.51 4.85 2.85
N MET A 51 3.56 4.42 2.15
CA MET A 51 4.08 3.07 2.18
C MET A 51 5.49 3.03 2.76
N TYR A 52 5.78 1.96 3.49
CA TYR A 52 7.01 1.78 4.25
C TYR A 52 7.66 0.44 3.95
N VAL A 53 8.97 0.43 3.73
CA VAL A 53 9.83 -0.76 3.68
C VAL A 53 11.12 -0.43 4.43
N GLY A 54 11.31 -1.03 5.61
CA GLY A 54 12.37 -0.59 6.53
C GLY A 54 12.19 0.88 6.91
N THR A 55 13.19 1.71 6.65
CA THR A 55 13.13 3.17 6.83
C THR A 55 12.71 3.92 5.56
N CYS A 56 12.61 3.23 4.41
CA CYS A 56 12.21 3.84 3.15
C CYS A 56 10.71 4.10 3.14
N THR A 57 10.35 5.36 2.87
CA THR A 57 8.96 5.85 2.93
C THR A 57 8.61 6.58 1.65
N ARG A 58 7.47 6.25 1.04
CA ARG A 58 7.00 6.89 -0.19
C ARG A 58 5.48 6.91 -0.25
N ASP A 59 4.91 7.93 -0.88
CA ASP A 59 3.47 8.00 -1.12
C ASP A 59 3.09 7.00 -2.23
N ALA A 60 1.97 6.30 -2.06
CA ALA A 60 1.49 5.30 -3.01
C ALA A 60 0.76 5.94 -4.18
N GLU A 61 0.78 5.24 -5.32
CA GLU A 61 0.02 5.60 -6.52
C GLU A 61 -1.16 4.64 -6.69
N GLU A 62 -2.26 5.10 -7.27
CA GLU A 62 -3.28 4.19 -7.78
C GLU A 62 -2.73 3.51 -9.04
N LEU A 63 -2.59 2.19 -9.01
CA LEU A 63 -1.97 1.43 -10.09
C LEU A 63 -3.00 0.94 -11.10
N LEU A 64 -4.11 0.36 -10.62
CA LEU A 64 -5.18 -0.17 -11.45
C LEU A 64 -6.44 -0.50 -10.62
N THR A 65 -7.56 -0.63 -11.32
CA THR A 65 -8.83 -1.15 -10.80
C THR A 65 -9.09 -2.53 -11.40
N LEU A 66 -9.39 -3.51 -10.56
CA LEU A 66 -9.77 -4.86 -10.92
C LEU A 66 -11.30 -4.95 -10.97
N GLU A 67 -11.89 -4.78 -12.16
CA GLU A 67 -13.35 -4.77 -12.34
C GLU A 67 -14.00 -6.10 -11.94
N ASP A 68 -13.35 -7.23 -12.24
CA ASP A 68 -13.86 -8.58 -11.95
C ASP A 68 -14.03 -8.85 -10.43
N THR A 69 -13.20 -8.22 -9.60
CA THR A 69 -13.20 -8.41 -8.15
C THR A 69 -13.69 -7.19 -7.36
N ASN A 70 -14.00 -6.09 -8.06
CA ASN A 70 -14.37 -4.80 -7.47
C ASN A 70 -13.32 -4.29 -6.45
N GLU A 71 -12.05 -4.41 -6.81
CA GLU A 71 -10.91 -4.02 -5.97
C GLU A 71 -10.08 -2.93 -6.67
N LYS A 72 -9.55 -1.98 -5.90
CA LYS A 72 -8.55 -1.00 -6.34
C LYS A 72 -7.19 -1.36 -5.75
N VAL A 73 -6.16 -1.17 -6.57
CA VAL A 73 -4.78 -1.51 -6.23
C VAL A 73 -3.96 -0.23 -6.15
N TYR A 74 -3.46 0.05 -4.95
CA TYR A 74 -2.55 1.15 -4.66
C TYR A 74 -1.15 0.61 -4.43
N GLY A 75 -0.09 1.31 -4.84
CA GLY A 75 1.25 0.82 -4.59
C GLY A 75 2.36 1.51 -5.32
N LEU A 76 3.52 0.87 -5.25
CA LEU A 76 4.75 1.27 -5.92
C LEU A 76 5.41 0.02 -6.51
N ASN A 77 5.47 -0.04 -7.85
CA ASN A 77 6.17 -1.11 -8.56
C ASN A 77 7.68 -1.05 -8.29
N ASP A 78 8.25 0.15 -8.22
CA ASP A 78 9.68 0.38 -7.96
C ASP A 78 9.89 1.09 -6.61
N MET A 79 9.54 0.46 -5.48
CA MET A 79 9.53 1.10 -4.15
C MET A 79 10.94 1.55 -3.72
N CYS A 80 11.84 0.61 -3.46
CA CYS A 80 13.22 0.90 -3.07
C CYS A 80 14.14 -0.33 -3.25
N PRO A 81 15.47 -0.13 -3.35
CA PRO A 81 16.40 -1.25 -3.43
C PRO A 81 16.60 -1.91 -2.06
N LEU A 82 16.43 -3.24 -1.97
CA LEU A 82 16.58 -3.95 -0.70
C LEU A 82 18.03 -4.16 -0.28
N SER A 83 18.96 -4.21 -1.24
CA SER A 83 20.39 -4.31 -0.93
C SER A 83 21.01 -3.00 -0.44
N SER A 84 20.25 -1.90 -0.49
CA SER A 84 20.74 -0.58 -0.15
C SER A 84 20.66 -0.31 1.35
N GLU A 85 21.79 0.08 1.95
CA GLU A 85 21.85 0.57 3.34
C GLU A 85 20.92 1.77 3.56
N SER A 86 20.55 2.49 2.49
CA SER A 86 19.65 3.65 2.54
C SER A 86 18.24 3.35 3.05
N CYS A 87 17.78 2.09 2.98
CA CYS A 87 16.48 1.71 3.54
C CYS A 87 16.57 1.15 4.96
N GLY A 88 17.74 1.25 5.61
CA GLY A 88 17.95 0.73 6.96
C GLY A 88 17.75 -0.78 7.05
N ILE A 89 17.82 -1.46 5.91
CA ILE A 89 17.76 -2.92 5.80
C ILE A 89 19.20 -3.38 5.84
N ASP A 90 19.62 -3.88 6.99
CA ASP A 90 20.96 -4.47 7.12
C ASP A 90 20.92 -5.89 6.52
N PRO A 91 21.64 -6.14 5.40
CA PRO A 91 21.71 -7.45 4.77
C PRO A 91 22.33 -8.52 5.68
N GLN A 92 23.08 -8.11 6.71
CA GLN A 92 23.81 -8.98 7.63
C GLN A 92 23.14 -9.13 9.00
N SER A 93 22.26 -8.22 9.41
CA SER A 93 21.69 -8.23 10.78
C SER A 93 20.17 -8.41 10.90
N THR A 94 19.40 -8.44 9.81
CA THR A 94 17.94 -8.51 9.94
C THR A 94 17.34 -9.84 9.45
N SER A 95 16.75 -10.60 10.39
CA SER A 95 15.92 -11.78 10.08
C SER A 95 14.52 -11.40 9.58
N ALA A 96 14.19 -10.11 9.52
CA ALA A 96 12.88 -9.61 9.09
C ALA A 96 13.00 -8.17 8.57
N VAL A 97 12.22 -7.86 7.52
CA VAL A 97 12.02 -6.50 7.02
C VAL A 97 10.62 -6.05 7.43
N ALA A 98 10.51 -4.88 8.07
CA ALA A 98 9.22 -4.29 8.37
C ALA A 98 8.65 -3.65 7.10
N VAL A 99 7.40 -3.98 6.78
CA VAL A 99 6.64 -3.37 5.68
C VAL A 99 5.31 -2.86 6.23
N GLY A 100 4.81 -1.76 5.69
CA GLY A 100 3.61 -1.14 6.22
C GLY A 100 2.96 -0.14 5.29
N VAL A 101 1.73 0.22 5.64
CA VAL A 101 0.91 1.22 4.96
C VAL A 101 0.28 2.11 6.02
N GLU A 102 0.30 3.40 5.79
CA GLU A 102 -0.41 4.42 6.54
C GLU A 102 -1.49 5.03 5.64
N VAL A 103 -2.72 5.10 6.17
CA VAL A 103 -3.84 5.76 5.48
C VAL A 103 -3.80 7.23 5.84
N ILE A 104 -3.50 8.08 4.85
CA ILE A 104 -3.46 9.54 5.01
C ILE A 104 -4.85 10.13 4.80
N GLU A 105 -5.57 9.65 3.80
CA GLU A 105 -6.93 10.09 3.46
C GLU A 105 -7.72 8.92 2.91
N ALA A 106 -9.01 8.85 3.27
CA ALA A 106 -9.94 7.83 2.81
C ALA A 106 -11.31 8.45 2.56
N VAL A 107 -11.80 8.31 1.32
CA VAL A 107 -13.08 8.86 0.86
C VAL A 107 -13.86 7.77 0.17
N TRP A 108 -15.01 7.39 0.75
CA TRP A 108 -15.94 6.46 0.11
C TRP A 108 -16.62 7.15 -1.06
N GLU A 109 -16.56 6.51 -2.22
CA GLU A 109 -17.34 6.86 -3.40
C GLU A 109 -18.77 6.38 -3.16
N THR A 110 -19.57 7.20 -2.49
CA THR A 110 -21.02 6.96 -2.41
C THR A 110 -21.64 7.24 -3.77
N ASP A 111 -22.59 6.39 -4.21
CA ASP A 111 -23.44 6.63 -5.39
C ASP A 111 -24.26 7.94 -5.30
N ASP A 112 -24.26 8.60 -4.14
CA ASP A 112 -24.81 9.94 -3.94
C ASP A 112 -23.85 11.03 -4.41
N ASP A 113 -23.80 11.26 -5.72
CA ASP A 113 -23.48 12.57 -6.33
C ASP A 113 -24.56 13.63 -5.99
N LYS A 114 -25.09 13.61 -4.75
CA LYS A 114 -25.95 14.61 -4.14
C LYS A 114 -25.53 14.81 -2.69
N GLU A 115 -24.50 15.63 -2.55
CA GLU A 115 -24.40 16.63 -1.47
C GLU A 115 -24.43 16.07 -0.04
N SER A 116 -23.26 15.88 0.57
CA SER A 116 -22.90 16.63 1.78
C SER A 116 -21.47 16.37 2.23
N ASP A 117 -20.67 17.43 2.24
CA ASP A 117 -19.43 17.53 3.01
C ASP A 117 -19.66 17.08 4.46
N LYS A 118 -19.03 16.00 4.87
CA LYS A 118 -18.84 15.66 6.29
C LYS A 118 -17.37 15.39 6.55
N VAL A 119 -16.64 16.47 6.79
CA VAL A 119 -15.28 16.42 7.35
C VAL A 119 -15.39 16.02 8.82
N VAL A 120 -15.07 14.77 9.14
CA VAL A 120 -14.87 14.31 10.52
C VAL A 120 -13.37 14.36 10.82
N ARG A 121 -12.96 15.36 11.62
CA ARG A 121 -11.60 15.43 12.18
C ARG A 121 -11.59 14.70 13.53
N VAL A 122 -10.81 13.63 13.64
CA VAL A 122 -10.47 13.00 14.92
C VAL A 122 -8.97 13.21 15.17
N THR A 123 -8.66 13.83 16.31
CA THR A 123 -7.29 13.98 16.83
C THR A 123 -7.09 12.89 17.88
N LEU A 124 -5.99 12.13 17.78
CA LEU A 124 -5.59 11.17 18.82
C LEU A 124 -4.48 11.79 19.66
N GLU A 125 -4.67 11.82 20.98
CA GLU A 125 -3.66 12.14 22.01
C GLU A 125 -2.80 10.92 22.35
#